data_AF-A0A958QPH7-F1
#
_entry.id   AF-A0A958QPH7-F1
#
_cell.length_a   1.000
_cell.length_b   1.000
_cell.length_c   1.000
_cell.angle_alpha   90.00
_cell.angle_beta   90.00
_cell.angle_gamma   90.00
#
_symmetry.space_group_name_H-M   'P 1'
#
loop_
_entity.id
_entity.type
_entity.pdbx_description
1 polymer ?
#
loop_
_entity_poly.entity_id
_entity_poly.type
_entity_poly.pdbx_seq_one_letter_code
_entity_poly.pdbx_strand_id
1 'polypeptide(L)'
;FTSEGYAAGYYGYIWADVLAADAYEAFVETGNSYDPAVALKLYKYIYSIGGSVDPAQAYRNYRGRDPKIEALLRARGFPVK
;
A
#
# COMPACT_ATOMS: atom_id res chain seq x y z
N PHE A 1 -3.01 26.14 0.20
CA PHE A 1 -3.54 24.97 0.94
C PHE A 1 -4.62 25.45 1.90
N THR A 2 -5.86 25.59 1.44
CA THR A 2 -7.01 25.99 2.30
C THR A 2 -8.19 25.03 2.12
N SER A 3 -7.96 23.80 1.64
CA SER A 3 -9.02 22.79 1.53
C SER A 3 -9.21 22.09 2.87
N GLU A 4 -10.41 22.22 3.44
CA GLU A 4 -10.84 21.53 4.67
C GLU A 4 -10.70 20.01 4.60
N GLY A 5 -10.65 19.41 3.41
CA GLY A 5 -10.57 17.95 3.20
C GLY A 5 -9.30 17.25 3.74
N TYR A 6 -8.26 17.99 4.13
CA TYR A 6 -7.06 17.46 4.78
C TYR A 6 -6.76 18.13 6.12
N ALA A 7 -7.69 18.93 6.66
CA ALA A 7 -7.55 19.44 8.02
C ALA A 7 -7.50 18.27 8.99
N ALA A 8 -6.45 18.21 9.83
CA ALA A 8 -6.11 17.04 10.65
C ALA A 8 -5.90 15.71 9.87
N GLY A 9 -5.84 15.74 8.55
CA GLY A 9 -5.71 14.57 7.67
C GLY A 9 -4.44 14.54 6.83
N TYR A 10 -3.55 15.54 6.97
CA TYR A 10 -2.30 15.61 6.19
C TYR A 10 -1.36 14.41 6.44
N TYR A 11 -1.43 13.79 7.62
CA TYR A 11 -0.71 12.54 7.90
C TYR A 11 -1.18 11.38 7.01
N GLY A 12 -2.35 11.49 6.37
CA GLY A 12 -2.85 10.51 5.42
C GLY A 12 -1.89 10.24 4.26
N TYR A 13 -1.06 11.21 3.88
CA TYR A 13 0.00 11.00 2.88
C TYR A 13 1.07 10.01 3.36
N ILE A 14 1.61 10.21 4.57
CA ILE A 14 2.64 9.29 5.08
C ILE A 14 2.05 7.90 5.37
N TRP A 15 0.77 7.84 5.75
CA TRP A 15 0.05 6.57 5.90
C TRP A 15 -0.11 5.85 4.55
N ALA A 16 -0.51 6.57 3.49
CA ALA A 16 -0.61 6.03 2.15
C ALA A 16 0.75 5.55 1.62
N ASP A 17 1.84 6.25 1.95
CA ASP A 17 3.19 5.84 1.58
C ASP A 17 3.59 4.49 2.20
N VAL A 18 3.15 4.18 3.42
CA VAL A 18 3.36 2.84 4.02
C VAL A 18 2.70 1.76 3.15
N LEU A 19 1.43 1.97 2.78
CA LEU A 19 0.67 1.04 1.95
C LEU A 19 1.32 0.86 0.57
N ALA A 20 1.75 1.96 -0.05
CA ALA A 20 2.37 1.96 -1.37
C ALA A 20 3.72 1.23 -1.38
N ALA A 21 4.59 1.52 -0.40
CA ALA A 21 5.88 0.84 -0.27
C ALA A 21 5.69 -0.67 -0.03
N ASP A 22 4.83 -1.04 0.91
CA ASP A 22 4.58 -2.45 1.23
C ASP A 22 3.88 -3.20 0.09
N ALA A 23 3.01 -2.54 -0.66
CA ALA A 23 2.38 -3.12 -1.86
C ALA A 23 3.41 -3.35 -2.96
N TYR A 24 4.31 -2.41 -3.20
CA TYR A 24 5.37 -2.58 -4.20
C TYR A 24 6.31 -3.73 -3.85
N GLU A 25 6.59 -3.98 -2.56
CA GLU A 25 7.39 -5.13 -2.15
C GLU A 25 6.79 -6.48 -2.58
N ALA A 26 5.47 -6.58 -2.81
CA ALA A 26 4.87 -7.79 -3.36
C ALA A 26 5.43 -8.13 -4.75
N PHE A 27 5.78 -7.12 -5.54
CA PHE A 27 6.42 -7.29 -6.84
C PHE A 27 7.94 -7.54 -6.71
N VAL A 28 8.58 -6.98 -5.68
CA VAL A 28 10.00 -7.27 -5.42
C VAL A 28 10.19 -8.72 -4.98
N GLU A 29 9.28 -9.25 -4.15
CA GLU A 29 9.29 -10.63 -3.66
C GLU A 29 9.19 -11.69 -4.78
N THR A 30 8.62 -11.34 -5.95
CA THR A 30 8.58 -12.25 -7.11
C THR A 30 9.88 -12.22 -7.92
N GLY A 31 10.77 -11.25 -7.66
CA GLY A 31 11.91 -10.94 -8.54
C GLY A 31 11.53 -10.25 -9.85
N ASN A 32 10.27 -9.85 -10.02
CA ASN A 32 9.77 -9.20 -11.22
C ASN A 32 8.84 -8.03 -10.87
N SER A 33 9.34 -6.81 -11.07
CA SER A 33 8.59 -5.56 -10.86
C SER A 33 7.29 -5.43 -11.67
N TYR A 34 7.09 -6.27 -12.69
CA TYR A 34 5.91 -6.29 -13.56
C TYR A 34 5.19 -7.64 -13.53
N ASP A 35 5.29 -8.39 -12.43
CA ASP A 35 4.64 -9.69 -12.31
C ASP A 35 3.12 -9.60 -12.59
N PRO A 36 2.61 -10.32 -13.59
CA PRO A 36 1.21 -10.19 -14.02
C PRO A 36 0.23 -10.73 -12.98
N ALA A 37 0.62 -11.71 -12.17
CA ALA A 37 -0.23 -12.27 -11.14
C ALA A 37 -0.39 -11.30 -9.96
N VAL A 38 0.69 -10.63 -9.55
CA VAL A 38 0.64 -9.57 -8.53
C VAL A 38 -0.13 -8.36 -9.04
N ALA A 39 0.08 -7.95 -10.30
CA ALA A 39 -0.69 -6.87 -10.92
C ALA A 39 -2.20 -7.17 -10.96
N LEU A 40 -2.59 -8.39 -11.32
CA LEU A 40 -3.99 -8.80 -11.34
C LEU A 40 -4.61 -8.79 -9.92
N LYS A 41 -3.86 -9.24 -8.91
CA LYS A 41 -4.32 -9.15 -7.50
C LYS A 41 -4.50 -7.70 -7.06
N LEU A 42 -3.55 -6.82 -7.39
CA LEU A 42 -3.61 -5.40 -7.05
C LEU A 42 -4.85 -4.74 -7.68
N TYR A 43 -5.09 -4.99 -8.96
CA TYR A 43 -6.30 -4.52 -9.65
C TYR A 43 -7.57 -5.02 -8.96
N LYS A 44 -7.67 -6.35 -8.77
CA LYS A 44 -8.87 -7.02 -8.25
C LYS A 44 -9.25 -6.57 -6.84
N TYR A 45 -8.27 -6.38 -5.97
CA TYR A 45 -8.53 -6.14 -4.55
C TYR A 45 -8.38 -4.69 -4.12
N ILE A 46 -7.68 -3.84 -4.87
CA ILE A 46 -7.45 -2.43 -4.49
C ILE A 46 -8.13 -1.48 -5.48
N TYR A 47 -7.82 -1.58 -6.77
CA TYR A 47 -8.26 -0.55 -7.73
C TYR A 47 -9.71 -0.72 -8.20
N SER A 48 -10.23 -1.95 -8.29
CA SER A 48 -11.58 -2.18 -8.83
C SER A 48 -12.71 -2.06 -7.81
N ILE A 49 -12.40 -2.09 -6.50
CA ILE A 49 -13.43 -2.23 -5.45
C ILE A 49 -14.00 -0.90 -4.93
N GLY A 50 -13.30 0.22 -5.12
CA GLY A 50 -13.68 1.49 -4.51
C GLY A 50 -13.88 1.35 -2.99
N GLY A 51 -15.00 1.88 -2.47
CA GLY A 51 -15.39 1.77 -1.06
C GLY A 51 -16.33 0.61 -0.73
N SER A 52 -16.51 -0.38 -1.62
CA SER A 52 -17.47 -1.48 -1.42
C SER A 52 -16.99 -2.56 -0.43
N VAL A 53 -15.71 -2.56 -0.09
CA VAL A 53 -15.08 -3.47 0.87
C VAL A 53 -14.28 -2.63 1.86
N ASP A 54 -14.22 -3.07 3.12
CA ASP A 54 -13.34 -2.46 4.12
C ASP A 54 -11.88 -2.37 3.60
N PRO A 55 -11.25 -1.19 3.61
CA PRO A 55 -9.91 -1.02 3.04
C PRO A 55 -8.83 -1.91 3.66
N ALA A 56 -8.91 -2.19 4.97
CA ALA A 56 -7.95 -3.07 5.62
C ALA A 56 -8.14 -4.52 5.18
N GLN A 57 -9.39 -4.97 5.04
CA GLN A 57 -9.68 -6.30 4.50
C GLN A 57 -9.27 -6.43 3.02
N ALA A 58 -9.52 -5.40 2.21
CA ALA A 58 -9.08 -5.33 0.83
C ALA A 58 -7.56 -5.47 0.71
N TYR A 59 -6.82 -4.77 1.57
CA TYR A 59 -5.37 -4.87 1.63
C TYR A 59 -4.90 -6.27 2.05
N ARG A 60 -5.50 -6.87 3.07
CA ARG A 60 -5.19 -8.26 3.46
C ARG A 60 -5.49 -9.27 2.35
N ASN A 61 -6.55 -9.06 1.56
CA ASN A 61 -6.85 -9.93 0.41
C ASN A 61 -5.77 -9.83 -0.68
N TYR A 62 -5.21 -8.63 -0.88
CA TYR A 62 -4.10 -8.41 -1.81
C TYR A 62 -2.77 -8.98 -1.27
N ARG A 63 -2.40 -8.59 -0.05
CA ARG A 63 -1.06 -8.79 0.51
C ARG A 63 -0.91 -10.05 1.36
N GLY A 64 -2.03 -10.64 1.80
CA GLY A 64 -2.09 -11.78 2.73
C GLY A 64 -1.83 -11.40 4.19
N ARG A 65 -1.55 -10.13 4.48
CA ARG A 65 -1.20 -9.59 5.80
C ARG A 65 -1.51 -8.10 5.87
N ASP A 66 -1.47 -7.53 7.06
CA ASP A 66 -1.50 -6.08 7.25
C ASP A 66 -0.20 -5.42 6.72
N PRO A 67 -0.24 -4.12 6.38
CA PRO A 67 0.92 -3.40 5.88
C PRO A 67 2.01 -3.28 6.95
N LYS A 68 3.27 -3.31 6.50
CA LYS A 68 4.46 -3.24 7.36
C LYS A 68 5.21 -1.93 7.13
N ILE A 69 5.46 -1.19 8.21
CA ILE A 69 6.18 0.09 8.14
C ILE A 69 7.63 -0.08 7.67
N GLU A 70 8.20 -1.26 7.88
CA GLU A 70 9.55 -1.63 7.48
C GLU A 70 9.77 -1.47 5.98
N ALA A 71 8.74 -1.68 5.16
CA ALA A 71 8.79 -1.45 3.72
C ALA A 71 9.08 0.03 3.40
N LEU A 72 8.37 0.94 4.06
CA LEU A 72 8.58 2.38 3.91
C LEU A 72 9.95 2.80 4.42
N LEU A 73 10.39 2.24 5.54
CA LEU A 73 11.72 2.53 6.10
C LEU A 73 12.81 2.14 5.11
N ARG A 74 12.78 0.93 4.53
CA ARG A 74 13.71 0.51 3.47
C ARG A 74 13.66 1.44 2.27
N ALA A 75 12.46 1.76 1.77
CA ALA A 75 12.27 2.62 0.60
C ALA A 75 12.85 4.03 0.81
N ARG A 76 12.89 4.51 2.04
CA ARG A 76 13.44 5.83 2.41
C ARG A 76 14.87 5.79 2.95
N GLY A 77 15.52 4.63 2.94
CA GLY A 77 16.91 4.47 3.39
C GLY A 77 17.09 4.50 4.92
N PHE A 78 16.03 4.29 5.69
CA PHE A 78 16.10 4.15 7.14
C PHE A 78 16.46 2.72 7.55
N PRO A 79 17.16 2.53 8.67
CA PRO A 79 17.42 1.21 9.21
C PRO A 79 16.10 0.55 9.66
N VAL A 80 15.98 -0.75 9.37
CA VAL A 80 14.94 -1.61 9.93
C VAL A 80 15.57 -2.39 11.08
N LYS A 81 14.91 -2.39 12.24
CA LYS A 81 15.32 -3.19 13.40
C LYS A 81 14.69 -4.57 13.37
#